data_AF-A0A7W1ETI3-F1
#
_entry.id   AF-A0A7W1ETI3-F1
#
_cell.length_a   1.000
_cell.length_b   1.000
_cell.length_c   1.000
_cell.angle_alpha   90.00
_cell.angle_beta   90.00
_cell.angle_gamma   90.00
#
_symmetry.space_group_name_H-M   'P 1'
#
loop_
_entity.id
_entity.type
_entity.pdbx_description
1 polymer ?
#
loop_
_entity_poly.entity_id
_entity_poly.type
_entity_poly.pdbx_seq_one_letter_code
_entity_poly.pdbx_strand_id
1 'polypeptide(L)'
;MANYYEILGVHSGASFAEIRSAFRRLAKIYHPDKNPLGKEQFAVILKAYETLSDPQLKSTYDYKLNYNRAITQTSSSNSKNSGTKTWSFDEKELKRRKYYEEHIKKYAKTKETYKQETEGKKHYNEFKYILFATPIAVALFLLILHLAAPSGSAPLPQKKTEKIIEVTELKMGDTPYSSYFGRNKYDTASKLNLVIKNNTGLELIACIFTKNKFVRSCYIAQGFYVEISQLPKAPLIIKYCTGNYFSYSYQLKEKDIFGAFKVNPEFYESRNTIELNSINELTLQGGLNEGFKRVSEKRFFKRD
;
A
#
# COMPACT_ATOMS: atom_id res chain seq x y z
N MET A 1 2.66 15.15 16.34
CA MET A 1 1.30 15.02 15.80
C MET A 1 0.49 14.24 16.81
N ALA A 2 -0.63 14.79 17.31
CA ALA A 2 -1.46 14.10 18.29
C ALA A 2 -2.11 12.85 17.67
N ASN A 3 -2.18 11.75 18.41
CA ASN A 3 -2.87 10.55 17.97
C ASN A 3 -4.40 10.70 18.14
N TYR A 4 -5.22 9.83 17.53
CA TYR A 4 -6.68 9.94 17.55
C TYR A 4 -7.28 9.75 18.95
N TYR A 5 -6.61 8.99 19.82
CA TYR A 5 -7.00 8.85 21.22
C TYR A 5 -6.76 10.15 21.99
N GLU A 6 -5.64 10.83 21.76
CA GLU A 6 -5.31 12.14 22.31
C GLU A 6 -6.25 13.23 21.78
N ILE A 7 -6.62 13.19 20.50
CA ILE A 7 -7.61 14.11 19.90
C ILE A 7 -8.98 13.97 20.57
N LEU A 8 -9.41 12.75 20.87
CA LEU A 8 -10.66 12.52 21.60
C LEU A 8 -10.51 12.66 23.13
N GLY A 9 -9.28 12.76 23.64
CA GLY A 9 -8.99 12.82 25.07
C GLY A 9 -9.35 11.53 25.81
N VAL A 10 -9.12 10.37 25.20
CA VAL A 10 -9.39 9.04 25.77
C VAL A 10 -8.13 8.18 25.77
N HIS A 11 -8.10 7.13 26.59
CA HIS A 11 -6.99 6.18 26.62
C HIS A 11 -6.99 5.27 25.37
N SER A 12 -5.83 4.72 24.97
CA SER A 12 -5.74 3.79 23.82
C SER A 12 -6.55 2.49 24.01
N GLY A 13 -6.82 2.13 25.26
CA GLY A 13 -7.68 1.01 25.64
C GLY A 13 -9.17 1.37 25.74
N ALA A 14 -9.58 2.58 25.36
CA ALA A 14 -10.95 3.04 25.52
C ALA A 14 -11.95 2.15 24.77
N SER A 15 -13.05 1.85 25.44
CA SER A 15 -14.21 1.16 24.90
C SER A 15 -14.94 2.04 23.87
N PHE A 16 -15.76 1.40 23.03
CA PHE A 16 -16.60 2.12 22.07
C PHE A 16 -17.51 3.15 22.76
N ALA A 17 -18.05 2.83 23.95
CA ALA A 17 -18.90 3.72 24.72
C ALA A 17 -18.16 5.01 25.15
N GLU A 18 -16.91 4.88 25.59
CA GLU A 18 -16.07 6.01 25.98
C GLU A 18 -15.67 6.88 24.77
N ILE A 19 -15.29 6.25 23.65
CA ILE A 19 -14.98 6.93 22.38
C ILE A 19 -16.20 7.74 21.91
N ARG A 20 -17.40 7.13 21.94
CA ARG A 20 -18.65 7.79 21.56
C ARG A 20 -19.03 8.93 22.50
N SER A 21 -18.83 8.75 23.81
CA SER A 21 -19.09 9.79 24.80
C SER A 21 -18.17 10.99 24.62
N ALA A 22 -16.88 10.74 24.40
CA ALA A 22 -15.88 11.78 24.15
C ALA A 22 -16.16 12.57 22.87
N PHE A 23 -16.51 11.88 21.78
CA PHE A 23 -16.93 12.54 20.53
C PHE A 23 -18.13 13.45 20.74
N ARG A 24 -19.19 12.99 21.43
CA ARG A 24 -20.39 13.81 21.69
C ARG A 24 -20.05 15.09 22.47
N ARG A 25 -19.18 14.99 23.48
CA ARG A 25 -18.73 16.13 24.28
C ARG A 25 -17.99 17.15 23.41
N LEU A 26 -17.05 16.70 22.58
CA LEU A 26 -16.25 17.55 21.71
C LEU A 26 -17.08 18.14 20.56
N ALA A 27 -17.97 17.35 19.96
CA ALA A 27 -18.88 17.80 18.91
C ALA A 27 -19.78 18.94 19.40
N LYS A 28 -20.26 18.91 20.65
CA LYS A 28 -21.06 20.00 21.24
C LYS A 28 -20.28 21.31 21.35
N ILE A 29 -18.97 21.25 21.56
CA ILE A 29 -18.07 22.40 21.75
C ILE A 29 -17.62 22.98 20.41
N TYR A 30 -17.30 22.09 19.44
CA TYR A 30 -16.68 22.48 18.17
C TYR A 30 -17.63 22.41 16.96
N HIS A 31 -18.94 22.19 17.16
CA HIS A 31 -19.89 22.13 16.04
C HIS A 31 -19.84 23.42 15.21
N PRO A 32 -19.73 23.34 13.86
CA PRO A 32 -19.61 24.52 13.00
C PRO A 32 -20.78 25.51 13.16
N ASP A 33 -22.00 25.01 13.44
CA ASP A 33 -23.16 25.89 13.68
C ASP A 33 -23.05 26.75 14.95
N LYS A 34 -22.29 26.30 15.96
CA LYS A 34 -22.13 27.02 17.24
C LYS A 34 -20.76 27.70 17.35
N ASN A 35 -19.77 27.20 16.63
CA ASN A 35 -18.44 27.73 16.57
C ASN A 35 -17.93 27.66 15.12
N PRO A 36 -18.22 28.69 14.28
CA PRO A 36 -17.82 28.71 12.88
C PRO A 36 -16.31 28.66 12.68
N LEU A 37 -15.53 29.14 13.66
CA LEU A 37 -14.06 29.09 13.68
C LEU A 37 -13.51 27.71 14.09
N GLY A 38 -14.37 26.82 14.60
CA GLY A 38 -14.03 25.47 15.07
C GLY A 38 -14.08 24.38 14.00
N LYS A 39 -14.32 24.74 12.73
CA LYS A 39 -14.55 23.79 11.62
C LYS A 39 -13.38 22.83 11.41
N GLU A 40 -12.14 23.31 11.52
CA GLU A 40 -10.94 22.49 11.35
C GLU A 40 -10.77 21.49 12.48
N GLN A 41 -10.99 21.92 13.73
CA GLN A 41 -10.94 21.07 14.91
C GLN A 41 -12.04 20.00 14.85
N PHE A 42 -13.25 20.39 14.44
CA PHE A 42 -14.36 19.46 14.26
C PHE A 42 -14.05 18.38 13.21
N ALA A 43 -13.43 18.75 12.08
CA ALA A 43 -13.03 17.77 11.06
C ALA A 43 -12.04 16.74 11.59
N VAL A 44 -11.07 17.17 12.41
CA VAL A 44 -10.08 16.27 13.04
C VAL A 44 -10.73 15.36 14.08
N ILE A 45 -11.65 15.91 14.90
CA ILE A 45 -12.44 15.17 15.90
C ILE A 45 -13.32 14.11 15.23
N LEU A 46 -14.02 14.49 14.14
CA LEU A 46 -14.87 13.59 13.37
C LEU A 46 -14.06 12.44 12.79
N LYS A 47 -12.92 12.73 12.16
CA LYS A 47 -12.05 11.70 11.59
C LYS A 47 -11.48 10.75 12.64
N ALA A 48 -11.14 11.25 13.83
CA ALA A 48 -10.71 10.42 14.95
C ALA A 48 -11.85 9.49 15.42
N TYR A 49 -13.08 9.99 15.52
CA TYR A 49 -14.24 9.18 15.88
C TYR A 49 -14.57 8.14 14.80
N GLU A 50 -14.64 8.51 13.53
CA GLU A 50 -14.91 7.58 12.41
C GLU A 50 -13.90 6.42 12.40
N THR A 51 -12.63 6.71 12.67
CA THR A 51 -11.59 5.68 12.70
C THR A 51 -11.69 4.79 13.95
N LEU A 52 -11.92 5.37 15.13
CA LEU A 52 -11.88 4.62 16.40
C LEU A 52 -13.21 3.94 16.76
N SER A 53 -14.31 4.36 16.16
CA SER A 53 -15.65 3.80 16.40
C SER A 53 -15.91 2.50 15.61
N ASP A 54 -15.27 2.35 14.45
CA ASP A 54 -15.31 1.11 13.67
C ASP A 54 -14.21 0.14 14.17
N PRO A 55 -14.55 -1.11 14.57
CA PRO A 55 -13.56 -2.06 15.09
C PRO A 55 -12.42 -2.40 14.12
N GLN A 56 -12.69 -2.47 12.82
CA GLN A 56 -11.72 -2.80 11.79
C GLN A 56 -10.78 -1.62 11.53
N LEU A 57 -11.32 -0.40 11.42
CA LEU A 57 -10.52 0.81 11.29
C LEU A 57 -9.70 1.10 12.55
N LYS A 58 -10.26 0.85 13.74
CA LYS A 58 -9.55 0.97 15.02
C LYS A 58 -8.37 0.00 15.09
N SER A 59 -8.60 -1.27 14.76
CA SER A 59 -7.54 -2.29 14.72
C SER A 59 -6.41 -1.89 13.77
N THR A 60 -6.75 -1.38 12.59
CA THR A 60 -5.79 -0.88 11.60
C THR A 60 -5.01 0.32 12.12
N TYR A 61 -5.70 1.25 12.77
CA TYR A 61 -5.09 2.43 13.37
C TYR A 61 -4.12 2.05 14.49
N ASP A 62 -4.51 1.12 15.36
CA ASP A 62 -3.71 0.60 16.46
C ASP A 62 -2.48 -0.13 15.95
N TYR A 63 -2.64 -0.95 14.91
CA TYR A 63 -1.54 -1.60 14.21
C TYR A 63 -0.52 -0.57 13.72
N LYS A 64 -0.97 0.48 13.03
CA LYS A 64 -0.09 1.54 12.49
C LYS A 64 0.60 2.32 13.60
N LEU A 65 -0.13 2.64 14.68
CA LEU A 65 0.42 3.33 15.84
C LEU A 65 1.51 2.49 16.54
N ASN A 66 1.28 1.18 16.67
CA ASN A 66 2.24 0.23 17.24
C ASN A 66 3.45 0.00 16.33
N TYR A 67 3.24 -0.06 15.01
CA TYR A 67 4.32 -0.11 14.02
C TYR A 67 5.26 1.09 14.13
N ASN A 68 4.71 2.31 14.18
CA ASN A 68 5.49 3.54 14.32
C ASN A 68 6.24 3.59 15.67
N ARG A 69 5.62 3.11 16.75
CA ARG A 69 6.26 2.97 18.07
C ARG A 69 7.42 1.98 18.04
N ALA A 70 7.26 0.83 17.38
CA ALA A 70 8.31 -0.17 17.26
C ALA A 70 9.54 0.38 16.52
N ILE A 71 9.35 1.16 15.45
CA ILE A 71 10.44 1.84 14.72
C ILE A 71 11.15 2.89 15.60
N THR A 72 10.39 3.67 16.34
CA THR A 72 10.93 4.73 17.22
C THR A 72 11.74 4.14 18.39
N GLN A 73 11.32 2.99 18.93
CA GLN A 73 12.04 2.29 20.00
C GLN A 73 13.35 1.65 19.53
N THR A 74 13.42 1.13 18.30
CA THR A 74 14.69 0.65 17.71
C THR A 74 15.72 1.76 17.48
N SER A 75 15.28 3.02 17.38
CA SER A 75 16.17 4.18 17.21
C SER A 75 16.74 4.69 18.54
N SER A 76 16.17 4.27 19.68
CA SER A 76 16.52 4.75 21.02
C SER A 76 17.23 3.70 21.90
N SER A 77 17.17 2.40 21.58
CA SER A 77 17.78 1.35 22.40
C SER A 77 19.25 1.02 22.12
N ASN A 78 19.97 1.83 21.32
CA ASN A 78 21.41 1.66 21.06
C ASN A 78 22.31 2.77 21.64
N SER A 79 21.80 3.57 22.58
CA SER A 79 22.57 4.62 23.27
C SER A 79 22.84 4.26 24.73
N LYS A 80 23.72 3.26 24.94
CA LYS A 80 24.55 3.17 26.15
C LYS A 80 25.94 2.66 25.77
N ASN A 81 26.72 3.52 25.11
CA ASN A 81 28.09 3.81 25.50
C ASN A 81 28.42 5.24 25.03
N SER A 82 28.85 6.06 25.99
CA SER A 82 28.92 7.52 25.92
C SER A 82 29.92 8.03 24.88
N GLY A 83 29.49 8.97 24.05
CA GLY A 83 30.31 9.62 23.03
C GLY A 83 29.46 9.91 21.80
N THR A 84 28.84 11.09 21.80
CA THR A 84 27.95 11.67 20.78
C THR A 84 28.27 11.19 19.36
N LYS A 85 27.52 10.18 18.87
CA LYS A 85 27.35 9.93 17.43
C LYS A 85 25.90 10.16 17.09
N THR A 86 25.63 11.42 16.77
CA THR A 86 24.43 11.88 16.09
C THR A 86 24.19 10.96 14.89
N TRP A 87 23.04 10.29 14.88
CA TRP A 87 22.62 9.47 13.75
C TRP A 87 22.34 10.41 12.57
N SER A 88 23.35 10.71 11.77
CA SER A 88 23.20 11.43 10.51
C SER A 88 22.90 10.41 9.42
N PHE A 89 21.76 10.55 8.74
CA PHE A 89 21.64 9.97 7.42
C PHE A 89 22.84 10.47 6.59
N ASP A 90 23.54 9.56 5.91
CA ASP A 90 24.59 9.95 4.97
C ASP A 90 23.99 10.94 3.97
N GLU A 91 24.74 11.96 3.57
CA GLU A 91 24.27 13.05 2.71
C GLU A 91 23.68 12.49 1.40
N LYS A 92 24.24 11.36 0.93
CA LYS A 92 23.73 10.58 -0.20
C LYS A 92 22.32 10.05 0.02
N GLU A 93 22.00 9.56 1.23
CA GLU A 93 20.68 9.03 1.58
C GLU A 93 19.65 10.16 1.71
N LEU A 94 20.05 11.31 2.26
CA LEU A 94 19.19 12.48 2.36
C LEU A 94 18.86 13.06 0.98
N LYS A 95 19.86 13.14 0.08
CA LYS A 95 19.67 13.54 -1.32
C LYS A 95 18.78 12.56 -2.08
N ARG A 96 18.96 11.25 -1.86
CA ARG A 96 18.09 10.21 -2.45
C ARG A 96 16.64 10.34 -1.99
N ARG A 97 16.40 10.55 -0.70
CA ARG A 97 15.03 10.73 -0.17
C ARG A 97 14.36 11.97 -0.75
N LYS A 98 15.07 13.11 -0.80
CA LYS A 98 14.56 14.32 -1.46
C LYS A 98 14.26 14.09 -2.94
N TYR A 99 15.16 13.40 -3.65
CA TYR A 99 14.95 13.02 -5.05
C TYR A 99 13.67 12.19 -5.23
N TYR A 100 13.44 11.19 -4.38
CA TYR A 100 12.22 10.37 -4.44
C TYR A 100 10.96 11.14 -4.03
N GLU A 101 11.02 12.00 -3.02
CA GLU A 101 9.88 12.87 -2.67
C GLU A 101 9.49 13.81 -3.81
N GLU A 102 10.46 14.37 -4.52
CA GLU A 102 10.23 15.22 -5.69
C GLU A 102 9.66 14.41 -6.88
N HIS A 103 10.17 13.20 -7.12
CA HIS A 103 9.71 12.35 -8.21
C HIS A 103 8.31 11.75 -7.95
N ILE A 104 7.99 11.42 -6.70
CA ILE A 104 6.65 10.98 -6.28
C ILE A 104 5.66 12.14 -6.42
N LYS A 105 6.03 13.37 -6.03
CA LYS A 105 5.20 14.56 -6.27
C LYS A 105 4.96 14.79 -7.76
N LYS A 106 5.99 14.60 -8.60
CA LYS A 106 5.86 14.67 -10.06
C LYS A 106 4.88 13.61 -10.55
N TYR A 107 5.01 12.34 -10.13
CA TYR A 107 4.13 11.25 -10.51
C TYR A 107 2.67 11.44 -10.03
N ALA A 108 2.47 11.91 -8.80
CA ALA A 108 1.15 12.26 -8.25
C ALA A 108 0.51 13.42 -9.03
N LYS A 109 1.29 14.46 -9.36
CA LYS A 109 0.86 15.59 -10.18
C LYS A 109 0.51 15.15 -11.60
N THR A 110 1.30 14.28 -12.24
CA THR A 110 0.97 13.74 -13.57
C THR A 110 -0.34 12.94 -13.56
N LYS A 111 -0.64 12.24 -12.45
CA LYS A 111 -1.90 11.49 -12.27
C LYS A 111 -3.11 12.43 -12.08
N GLU A 112 -2.93 13.53 -11.35
CA GLU A 112 -3.95 14.60 -11.22
C GLU A 112 -4.16 15.36 -12.53
N THR A 113 -3.09 15.65 -13.29
CA THR A 113 -3.16 16.26 -14.63
C THR A 113 -3.84 15.34 -15.63
N TYR A 114 -3.57 14.03 -15.59
CA TYR A 114 -4.32 13.03 -16.38
C TYR A 114 -5.82 13.06 -16.03
N LYS A 115 -6.16 13.20 -14.75
CA LYS A 115 -7.54 13.31 -14.26
C LYS A 115 -8.24 14.55 -14.86
N GLN A 116 -7.57 15.71 -14.83
CA GLN A 116 -8.10 16.96 -15.39
C GLN A 116 -8.16 16.98 -16.93
N GLU A 117 -7.18 16.40 -17.62
CA GLU A 117 -7.19 16.33 -19.09
C GLU A 117 -8.27 15.38 -19.63
N THR A 118 -8.61 14.32 -18.89
CA THR A 118 -9.73 13.42 -19.24
C THR A 118 -11.11 13.98 -18.92
N GLU A 119 -11.21 14.98 -18.03
CA GLU A 119 -12.46 15.64 -17.68
C GLU A 119 -12.87 16.73 -18.69
N GLY A 120 -11.95 17.20 -19.56
CA GLY A 120 -12.17 18.35 -20.45
C GLY A 120 -12.12 18.09 -21.96
N LYS A 121 -11.65 16.93 -22.44
CA LYS A 121 -11.60 16.64 -23.88
C LYS A 121 -12.56 15.50 -24.22
N LYS A 122 -13.49 15.76 -25.14
CA LYS A 122 -14.22 14.70 -25.85
C LYS A 122 -13.16 13.79 -26.48
N HIS A 123 -12.99 12.62 -25.88
CA HIS A 123 -12.07 11.60 -26.37
C HIS A 123 -12.62 11.12 -27.73
N TYR A 124 -12.06 11.62 -28.83
CA TYR A 124 -12.22 10.96 -30.12
C TYR A 124 -11.34 9.73 -30.08
N ASN A 125 -11.98 8.58 -29.93
CA ASN A 125 -11.30 7.31 -29.97
C ASN A 125 -10.62 7.10 -31.33
N GLU A 126 -9.38 6.66 -31.30
CA GLU A 126 -8.66 6.03 -32.44
C GLU A 126 -9.35 4.74 -32.95
N PHE A 127 -10.57 4.44 -32.50
CA PHE A 127 -11.44 3.38 -32.99
C PHE A 127 -12.32 3.81 -34.18
N LYS A 128 -12.00 4.91 -34.86
CA LYS A 128 -12.76 5.33 -36.05
C LYS A 128 -12.78 4.27 -37.17
N TYR A 129 -11.90 3.27 -37.12
CA TYR A 129 -11.91 2.11 -38.03
C TYR A 129 -12.65 0.86 -37.50
N ILE A 130 -13.04 0.82 -36.22
CA ILE A 130 -13.92 -0.23 -35.68
C ILE A 130 -15.40 0.16 -35.84
N LEU A 131 -15.71 1.47 -35.87
CA LEU A 131 -17.08 1.98 -35.98
C LEU A 131 -17.72 1.83 -37.37
N PHE A 132 -16.94 1.52 -38.41
CA PHE A 132 -17.47 1.25 -39.76
C PHE A 132 -17.65 -0.25 -40.07
N ALA A 133 -16.99 -1.14 -39.32
CA ALA A 133 -17.13 -2.58 -39.49
C ALA A 133 -18.24 -3.20 -38.62
N THR A 134 -18.57 -2.56 -37.49
CA THR A 134 -19.61 -3.01 -36.57
C THR A 134 -21.04 -2.85 -37.10
N PRO A 135 -21.47 -1.80 -37.84
CA PRO A 135 -22.86 -1.72 -38.30
C PRO A 135 -23.21 -2.83 -39.30
N ILE A 136 -22.25 -3.32 -40.10
CA ILE A 136 -22.47 -4.44 -41.04
C ILE A 136 -22.55 -5.78 -40.29
N ALA A 137 -21.64 -6.01 -39.34
CA ALA A 137 -21.65 -7.22 -38.51
C ALA A 137 -22.86 -7.27 -37.56
N VAL A 138 -23.26 -6.12 -37.01
CA VAL A 138 -24.44 -5.97 -36.16
C VAL A 138 -25.72 -6.02 -37.00
N ALA A 139 -25.76 -5.50 -38.23
CA ALA A 139 -26.91 -5.67 -39.12
C ALA A 139 -27.08 -7.13 -39.58
N LEU A 140 -26.00 -7.85 -39.89
CA LEU A 140 -26.04 -9.28 -40.19
C LEU A 140 -26.48 -10.11 -38.97
N PHE A 141 -25.98 -9.79 -37.79
CA PHE A 141 -26.36 -10.45 -36.54
C PHE A 141 -27.81 -10.12 -36.11
N LEU A 142 -28.25 -8.87 -36.29
CA LEU A 142 -29.63 -8.45 -36.05
C LEU A 142 -30.60 -9.01 -37.09
N LEU A 143 -30.19 -9.19 -38.36
CA LEU A 143 -30.97 -9.88 -39.39
C LEU A 143 -31.17 -11.36 -39.04
N ILE A 144 -30.13 -12.01 -38.52
CA ILE A 144 -30.18 -13.39 -38.01
C ILE A 144 -31.11 -13.49 -36.78
N LEU A 145 -31.11 -12.47 -35.90
CA LEU A 145 -32.01 -12.39 -34.75
C LEU A 145 -33.45 -12.02 -35.13
N HIS A 146 -33.67 -11.18 -36.14
CA HIS A 146 -35.01 -10.75 -36.60
C HIS A 146 -35.79 -11.88 -37.29
N LEU A 147 -35.08 -12.89 -37.80
CA LEU A 147 -35.65 -14.13 -38.33
C LEU A 147 -36.08 -15.12 -37.24
N ALA A 148 -35.75 -14.87 -35.97
CA ALA A 148 -35.98 -15.76 -34.83
C ALA A 148 -36.86 -15.14 -33.73
N ALA A 149 -38.05 -14.64 -34.10
CA ALA A 149 -39.25 -14.45 -33.27
C ALA A 149 -39.10 -13.61 -31.96
N PRO A 150 -40.19 -13.33 -31.19
CA PRO A 150 -40.69 -11.96 -31.06
C PRO A 150 -40.51 -11.32 -29.68
N SER A 151 -40.43 -9.98 -29.73
CA SER A 151 -40.78 -8.98 -28.72
C SER A 151 -40.24 -9.18 -27.29
N GLY A 152 -39.08 -8.58 -27.04
CA GLY A 152 -38.59 -8.22 -25.71
C GLY A 152 -38.81 -6.73 -25.40
N SER A 153 -39.20 -6.50 -24.15
CA SER A 153 -39.48 -5.24 -23.46
C SER A 153 -38.31 -4.24 -23.39
N ALA A 154 -38.65 -2.97 -23.19
CA ALA A 154 -37.74 -1.83 -23.10
C ALA A 154 -36.82 -1.87 -21.84
N PRO A 155 -35.59 -1.32 -21.90
CA PRO A 155 -34.66 -1.33 -20.76
C PRO A 155 -34.82 -0.11 -19.85
N LEU A 156 -34.66 -0.32 -18.54
CA LEU A 156 -34.61 0.70 -17.48
C LEU A 156 -33.22 1.36 -17.37
N PRO A 157 -33.12 2.62 -16.90
CA PRO A 157 -31.89 3.41 -16.93
C PRO A 157 -30.91 3.01 -15.83
N GLN A 158 -29.64 2.84 -16.19
CA GLN A 158 -28.55 2.50 -15.27
C GLN A 158 -27.93 3.76 -14.63
N LYS A 159 -27.80 3.74 -13.30
CA LYS A 159 -27.20 4.81 -12.48
C LYS A 159 -25.67 4.74 -12.59
N LYS A 160 -25.02 5.87 -12.89
CA LYS A 160 -23.58 6.02 -13.10
C LYS A 160 -22.86 6.00 -11.74
N THR A 161 -22.11 4.94 -11.43
CA THR A 161 -21.27 4.85 -10.23
C THR A 161 -19.87 5.39 -10.53
N GLU A 162 -19.52 6.54 -9.95
CA GLU A 162 -18.14 7.06 -9.99
C GLU A 162 -17.19 6.11 -9.23
N LYS A 163 -16.18 5.59 -9.93
CA LYS A 163 -15.18 4.70 -9.34
C LYS A 163 -14.16 5.55 -8.57
N ILE A 164 -14.27 5.55 -7.24
CA ILE A 164 -13.27 6.15 -6.35
C ILE A 164 -11.93 5.44 -6.60
N ILE A 165 -10.92 6.17 -7.08
CA ILE A 165 -9.56 5.66 -7.22
C ILE A 165 -8.94 5.66 -5.82
N GLU A 166 -8.92 4.51 -5.15
CA GLU A 166 -8.16 4.36 -3.91
C GLU A 166 -6.66 4.57 -4.18
N VAL A 167 -5.96 5.24 -3.28
CA VAL A 167 -4.52 5.49 -3.38
C VAL A 167 -3.81 4.57 -2.39
N THR A 168 -2.69 3.98 -2.81
CA THR A 168 -1.85 3.17 -1.93
C THR A 168 -1.34 4.00 -0.75
N GLU A 169 -1.50 3.46 0.46
CA GLU A 169 -1.09 4.14 1.70
C GLU A 169 0.42 4.05 1.99
N LEU A 170 1.15 3.22 1.24
CA LEU A 170 2.57 2.96 1.43
C LEU A 170 3.47 3.97 0.72
N LYS A 171 4.56 4.34 1.39
CA LYS A 171 5.69 5.09 0.83
C LYS A 171 6.83 4.15 0.46
N MET A 172 7.67 4.57 -0.49
CA MET A 172 8.87 3.84 -0.90
C MET A 172 9.71 3.40 0.30
N GLY A 173 10.01 2.10 0.37
CA GLY A 173 10.80 1.50 1.45
C GLY A 173 10.04 1.15 2.73
N ASP A 174 8.74 1.45 2.83
CA ASP A 174 7.92 1.06 3.98
C ASP A 174 7.92 -0.46 4.18
N THR A 175 7.78 -0.91 5.42
CA THR A 175 7.92 -2.33 5.80
C THR A 175 6.59 -2.90 6.31
N PRO A 176 5.58 -3.08 5.42
CA PRO A 176 4.19 -3.30 5.84
C PRO A 176 3.94 -4.61 6.57
N TYR A 177 4.87 -5.58 6.52
CA TYR A 177 4.69 -6.88 7.16
C TYR A 177 5.54 -7.08 8.42
N SER A 178 6.17 -6.04 8.94
CA SER A 178 7.02 -6.18 10.14
C SER A 178 6.24 -6.57 11.40
N SER A 179 4.96 -6.23 11.54
CA SER A 179 4.22 -6.71 12.71
C SER A 179 3.84 -8.20 12.57
N TYR A 180 3.68 -8.68 11.33
CA TYR A 180 3.31 -10.06 11.06
C TYR A 180 4.51 -10.98 11.09
N PHE A 181 5.55 -10.72 10.30
CA PHE A 181 6.72 -11.60 10.25
C PHE A 181 7.77 -11.26 11.33
N GLY A 182 7.72 -10.08 11.91
CA GLY A 182 8.60 -9.64 12.99
C GLY A 182 9.39 -8.37 12.66
N ARG A 183 10.09 -7.83 13.66
CA ARG A 183 10.86 -6.59 13.52
C ARG A 183 12.01 -6.74 12.53
N ASN A 184 12.34 -5.63 11.85
CA ASN A 184 13.44 -5.56 10.92
C ASN A 184 14.78 -5.86 11.62
N LYS A 185 15.65 -6.61 10.95
CA LYS A 185 16.99 -6.97 11.42
C LYS A 185 18.04 -6.31 10.54
N TYR A 186 19.14 -5.93 11.18
CA TYR A 186 20.25 -5.20 10.59
C TYR A 186 21.54 -5.84 11.07
N ASP A 187 22.38 -6.29 10.14
CA ASP A 187 23.74 -6.71 10.44
C ASP A 187 24.67 -5.52 10.23
N THR A 188 24.90 -4.75 11.31
CA THR A 188 25.72 -3.52 11.25
C THR A 188 27.19 -3.77 10.92
N ALA A 189 27.68 -5.00 11.10
CA ALA A 189 29.04 -5.39 10.71
C ALA A 189 29.12 -5.77 9.23
N SER A 190 27.99 -6.06 8.59
CA SER A 190 27.91 -6.43 7.19
C SER A 190 27.83 -5.20 6.28
N LYS A 191 28.64 -5.21 5.21
CA LYS A 191 28.56 -4.26 4.10
C LYS A 191 27.72 -4.78 2.93
N LEU A 192 27.06 -5.93 3.10
CA LEU A 192 26.25 -6.52 2.05
C LEU A 192 25.00 -5.68 1.79
N ASN A 193 24.76 -5.41 0.52
CA ASN A 193 23.57 -4.78 -0.01
C ASN A 193 22.90 -5.69 -1.03
N LEU A 194 21.59 -5.47 -1.24
CA LEU A 194 20.80 -6.07 -2.31
C LEU A 194 19.95 -4.96 -2.94
N VAL A 195 20.08 -4.77 -4.25
CA VAL A 195 19.22 -3.87 -5.02
C VAL A 195 18.08 -4.68 -5.60
N ILE A 196 16.84 -4.32 -5.28
CA ILE A 196 15.65 -4.93 -5.87
C ILE A 196 14.98 -3.91 -6.80
N LYS A 197 14.90 -4.21 -8.10
CA LYS A 197 14.24 -3.40 -9.13
C LYS A 197 12.85 -3.95 -9.43
N ASN A 198 11.82 -3.11 -9.35
CA ASN A 198 10.44 -3.49 -9.64
C ASN A 198 10.04 -3.08 -11.07
N ASN A 199 10.15 -4.03 -12.00
CA ASN A 199 9.69 -3.92 -13.39
C ASN A 199 8.46 -4.81 -13.64
N THR A 200 7.66 -5.09 -12.60
CA THR A 200 6.51 -6.01 -12.70
C THR A 200 5.30 -5.41 -13.40
N GLY A 201 5.27 -4.08 -13.57
CA GLY A 201 4.09 -3.36 -14.03
C GLY A 201 3.07 -3.10 -12.91
N LEU A 202 3.36 -3.54 -11.68
CA LEU A 202 2.51 -3.38 -10.49
C LEU A 202 3.34 -2.84 -9.32
N GLU A 203 2.67 -2.48 -8.23
CA GLU A 203 3.36 -2.22 -6.97
C GLU A 203 3.83 -3.53 -6.33
N LEU A 204 4.91 -3.49 -5.55
CA LEU A 204 5.59 -4.67 -5.05
C LEU A 204 5.95 -4.54 -3.58
N ILE A 205 5.81 -5.62 -2.82
CA ILE A 205 6.38 -5.75 -1.48
C ILE A 205 7.28 -6.97 -1.47
N ALA A 206 8.58 -6.77 -1.25
CA ALA A 206 9.56 -7.84 -1.08
C ALA A 206 9.77 -8.14 0.40
N CYS A 207 9.80 -9.40 0.78
CA CYS A 207 10.05 -9.93 2.11
C CYS A 207 11.27 -10.85 2.08
N ILE A 208 12.27 -10.55 2.90
CA ILE A 208 13.56 -11.23 2.97
C ILE A 208 13.61 -12.07 4.24
N PHE A 209 14.06 -13.30 4.10
CA PHE A 209 14.22 -14.27 5.17
C PHE A 209 15.62 -14.90 5.12
N THR A 210 16.11 -15.39 6.26
CA THR A 210 17.31 -16.23 6.37
C THR A 210 17.02 -17.42 7.25
N LYS A 211 17.22 -18.66 6.76
CA LYS A 211 16.96 -19.89 7.54
C LYS A 211 15.62 -19.79 8.30
N ASN A 212 14.57 -19.38 7.59
CA ASN A 212 13.19 -19.15 8.07
C ASN A 212 12.97 -18.00 9.05
N LYS A 213 14.01 -17.24 9.40
CA LYS A 213 13.88 -16.03 10.21
C LYS A 213 13.63 -14.83 9.31
N PHE A 214 12.58 -14.07 9.58
CA PHE A 214 12.35 -12.79 8.91
C PHE A 214 13.51 -11.82 9.14
N VAL A 215 13.90 -11.13 8.07
CA VAL A 215 14.91 -10.08 8.06
C VAL A 215 14.27 -8.72 7.86
N ARG A 216 13.55 -8.52 6.76
CA ARG A 216 12.95 -7.23 6.42
C ARG A 216 11.90 -7.41 5.33
N SER A 217 10.88 -6.53 5.32
CA SER A 217 10.01 -6.32 4.16
C SER A 217 10.23 -4.92 3.62
N CYS A 218 10.06 -4.68 2.32
CA CYS A 218 10.13 -3.35 1.73
C CYS A 218 9.13 -3.19 0.60
N TYR A 219 8.43 -2.06 0.60
CA TYR A 219 7.56 -1.63 -0.48
C TYR A 219 8.36 -0.94 -1.59
N ILE A 220 8.06 -1.29 -2.84
CA ILE A 220 8.70 -0.80 -4.05
C ILE A 220 7.59 -0.46 -5.05
N ALA A 221 7.40 0.83 -5.32
CA ALA A 221 6.47 1.31 -6.34
C ALA A 221 6.87 0.82 -7.74
N GLN A 222 5.90 0.77 -8.65
CA GLN A 222 6.11 0.36 -10.04
C GLN A 222 7.19 1.22 -10.71
N GLY A 223 8.18 0.57 -11.35
CA GLY A 223 9.25 1.26 -12.08
C GLY A 223 10.38 1.81 -11.19
N PHE A 224 10.32 1.57 -9.89
CA PHE A 224 11.35 2.00 -8.94
C PHE A 224 12.19 0.83 -8.44
N TYR A 225 13.26 1.16 -7.71
CA TYR A 225 14.11 0.18 -7.03
C TYR A 225 14.38 0.60 -5.59
N VAL A 226 14.77 -0.36 -4.77
CA VAL A 226 15.24 -0.12 -3.39
C VAL A 226 16.58 -0.83 -3.21
N GLU A 227 17.53 -0.13 -2.61
CA GLU A 227 18.77 -0.72 -2.10
C GLU A 227 18.59 -1.08 -0.62
N ILE A 228 18.84 -2.34 -0.29
CA ILE A 228 18.67 -2.88 1.05
C ILE A 228 20.05 -3.22 1.59
N SER A 229 20.56 -2.38 2.48
CA SER A 229 21.87 -2.54 3.13
C SER A 229 21.80 -3.28 4.47
N GLN A 230 22.97 -3.65 4.98
CA GLN A 230 23.16 -4.34 6.27
C GLN A 230 22.46 -5.69 6.31
N LEU A 231 22.53 -6.41 5.19
CA LEU A 231 21.98 -7.75 5.08
C LEU A 231 22.93 -8.78 5.71
N PRO A 232 22.39 -9.81 6.37
CA PRO A 232 23.21 -10.89 6.94
C PRO A 232 23.94 -11.65 5.82
N LYS A 233 25.12 -12.21 6.16
CA LYS A 233 25.88 -13.08 5.23
C LYS A 233 25.22 -14.44 4.94
N ALA A 234 24.14 -14.77 5.66
CA ALA A 234 23.45 -16.04 5.47
C ALA A 234 22.65 -16.06 4.14
N PRO A 235 22.46 -17.24 3.52
CA PRO A 235 21.64 -17.37 2.32
C PRO A 235 20.22 -16.83 2.55
N LEU A 236 19.73 -16.05 1.59
CA LEU A 236 18.45 -15.39 1.65
C LEU A 236 17.35 -16.20 0.97
N ILE A 237 16.14 -16.14 1.49
CA ILE A 237 14.91 -16.52 0.79
C ILE A 237 14.12 -15.24 0.58
N ILE A 238 13.68 -14.99 -0.65
CA ILE A 238 12.88 -13.82 -0.98
C ILE A 238 11.48 -14.30 -1.34
N LYS A 239 10.49 -13.75 -0.64
CA LYS A 239 9.08 -13.81 -1.03
C LYS A 239 8.67 -12.42 -1.47
N TYR A 240 7.96 -12.26 -2.57
CA TYR A 240 7.36 -10.96 -2.90
C TYR A 240 5.91 -11.09 -3.33
N CYS A 241 5.12 -10.07 -3.04
CA CYS A 241 3.77 -9.94 -3.56
C CYS A 241 3.66 -8.69 -4.43
N THR A 242 2.83 -8.78 -5.46
CA THR A 242 2.51 -7.67 -6.35
C THR A 242 1.02 -7.38 -6.34
N GLY A 243 0.64 -6.16 -6.72
CA GLY A 243 -0.74 -5.75 -6.87
C GLY A 243 -0.86 -4.23 -6.89
N ASN A 244 -2.07 -3.72 -6.71
CA ASN A 244 -2.33 -2.29 -6.59
C ASN A 244 -3.19 -2.00 -5.35
N TYR A 245 -3.09 -0.75 -4.87
CA TYR A 245 -3.94 -0.22 -3.82
C TYR A 245 -3.76 -0.97 -2.51
N PHE A 246 -2.52 -0.95 -1.99
CA PHE A 246 -2.26 -1.54 -0.68
C PHE A 246 -3.06 -0.82 0.40
N SER A 247 -3.73 -1.59 1.24
CA SER A 247 -4.46 -1.10 2.39
C SER A 247 -4.16 -1.95 3.61
N TYR A 248 -3.77 -1.29 4.70
CA TYR A 248 -3.56 -1.95 5.99
C TYR A 248 -4.84 -2.55 6.57
N SER A 249 -6.02 -2.08 6.16
CA SER A 249 -7.31 -2.59 6.65
C SER A 249 -7.89 -3.71 5.79
N TYR A 250 -7.32 -3.96 4.61
CA TYR A 250 -7.75 -5.05 3.75
C TYR A 250 -7.30 -6.38 4.34
N GLN A 251 -8.29 -7.22 4.66
CA GLN A 251 -8.09 -8.56 5.20
C GLN A 251 -7.95 -9.56 4.05
N LEU A 252 -6.94 -10.40 4.14
CA LEU A 252 -6.70 -11.49 3.21
C LEU A 252 -7.69 -12.64 3.42
N LYS A 253 -7.92 -13.47 2.39
CA LYS A 253 -9.05 -14.42 2.37
C LYS A 253 -8.79 -15.69 3.19
N GLU A 254 -7.55 -16.16 3.21
CA GLU A 254 -7.21 -17.49 3.74
C GLU A 254 -6.67 -17.46 5.18
N LYS A 255 -6.37 -16.26 5.70
CA LYS A 255 -5.78 -16.03 7.01
C LYS A 255 -6.34 -14.72 7.60
N ASP A 256 -6.45 -14.65 8.92
CA ASP A 256 -6.76 -13.41 9.65
C ASP A 256 -5.56 -12.44 9.64
N ILE A 257 -5.16 -12.03 8.44
CA ILE A 257 -4.01 -11.17 8.14
C ILE A 257 -4.54 -9.91 7.48
N PHE A 258 -4.17 -8.79 8.06
CA PHE A 258 -4.48 -7.45 7.58
C PHE A 258 -3.26 -6.86 6.86
N GLY A 259 -3.52 -6.08 5.81
CA GLY A 259 -2.48 -5.48 4.98
C GLY A 259 -2.27 -6.26 3.70
N ALA A 260 -2.88 -5.83 2.60
CA ALA A 260 -2.66 -6.44 1.30
C ALA A 260 -3.04 -5.50 0.15
N PHE A 261 -2.56 -5.84 -1.05
CA PHE A 261 -3.02 -5.24 -2.29
C PHE A 261 -4.45 -5.67 -2.59
N LYS A 262 -5.35 -4.72 -2.80
CA LYS A 262 -6.77 -4.99 -3.07
C LYS A 262 -7.03 -5.49 -4.49
N VAL A 263 -6.19 -5.09 -5.45
CA VAL A 263 -6.39 -5.39 -6.87
C VAL A 263 -5.23 -6.21 -7.40
N ASN A 264 -5.56 -7.33 -8.04
CA ASN A 264 -4.63 -8.30 -8.64
C ASN A 264 -3.49 -8.74 -7.70
N PRO A 265 -3.77 -9.18 -6.46
CA PRO A 265 -2.72 -9.68 -5.58
C PRO A 265 -2.14 -10.98 -6.13
N GLU A 266 -0.83 -10.99 -6.39
CA GLU A 266 -0.09 -12.19 -6.76
C GLU A 266 1.10 -12.40 -5.84
N PHE A 267 1.41 -13.66 -5.51
CA PHE A 267 2.41 -14.03 -4.50
C PHE A 267 3.46 -14.96 -5.08
N TYR A 268 4.72 -14.71 -4.71
CA TYR A 268 5.87 -15.42 -5.24
C TYR A 268 6.88 -15.76 -4.13
N GLU A 269 7.59 -16.86 -4.34
CA GLU A 269 8.67 -17.35 -3.48
C GLU A 269 9.87 -17.75 -4.34
N SER A 270 11.09 -17.43 -3.90
CA SER A 270 12.30 -17.85 -4.60
C SER A 270 12.38 -19.38 -4.67
N ARG A 271 12.80 -19.92 -5.82
CA ARG A 271 12.95 -21.37 -6.01
C ARG A 271 14.10 -21.93 -5.19
N ASN A 272 15.19 -21.15 -5.11
CA ASN A 272 16.41 -21.45 -4.39
C ASN A 272 16.74 -20.33 -3.38
N THR A 273 17.68 -20.60 -2.49
CA THR A 273 18.28 -19.55 -1.67
C THR A 273 19.21 -18.67 -2.51
N ILE A 274 19.29 -17.40 -2.17
CA ILE A 274 20.09 -16.39 -2.86
C ILE A 274 21.28 -16.08 -1.95
N GLU A 275 22.48 -16.34 -2.44
CA GLU A 275 23.72 -15.95 -1.78
C GLU A 275 24.16 -14.58 -2.27
N LEU A 276 24.44 -13.68 -1.33
CA LEU A 276 24.90 -12.34 -1.66
C LEU A 276 26.40 -12.37 -1.97
N ASN A 277 26.79 -11.89 -3.15
CA ASN A 277 28.16 -11.74 -3.62
C ASN A 277 28.50 -10.24 -3.83
N SER A 278 29.50 -9.92 -4.64
CA SER A 278 29.99 -8.56 -4.87
C SER A 278 29.01 -7.62 -5.59
N ILE A 279 28.07 -8.15 -6.41
CA ILE A 279 27.03 -7.37 -7.09
C ILE A 279 25.69 -8.10 -6.94
N ASN A 280 24.86 -7.60 -6.02
CA ASN A 280 23.57 -8.20 -5.72
C ASN A 280 22.45 -7.35 -6.29
N GLU A 281 22.12 -7.58 -7.55
CA GLU A 281 20.99 -6.96 -8.20
C GLU A 281 19.93 -8.00 -8.55
N LEU A 282 18.69 -7.74 -8.15
CA LEU A 282 17.53 -8.54 -8.47
C LEU A 282 16.51 -7.69 -9.22
N THR A 283 16.30 -7.99 -10.50
CA THR A 283 15.23 -7.37 -11.29
C THR A 283 14.03 -8.30 -11.33
N LEU A 284 12.88 -7.80 -10.86
CA LEU A 284 11.61 -8.52 -10.87
C LEU A 284 10.75 -7.99 -12.01
N GLN A 285 10.45 -8.83 -12.99
CA GLN A 285 9.66 -8.50 -14.17
C GLN A 285 8.23 -9.05 -14.08
N GLY A 286 7.34 -8.55 -14.93
CA GLY A 286 5.94 -9.03 -14.97
C GLY A 286 5.87 -10.47 -15.45
N GLY A 287 5.06 -11.30 -14.79
CA GLY A 287 4.94 -12.74 -15.09
C GLY A 287 5.82 -13.63 -14.20
N LEU A 288 6.14 -14.83 -14.68
CA LEU A 288 6.91 -15.81 -13.90
C LEU A 288 8.42 -15.58 -14.08
N ASN A 289 9.04 -14.87 -13.14
CA ASN A 289 10.50 -14.71 -13.10
C ASN A 289 11.18 -16.09 -12.91
N GLU A 290 12.21 -16.42 -13.70
CA GLU A 290 12.86 -17.75 -13.69
C GLU A 290 13.38 -18.21 -12.32
N GLY A 291 13.76 -17.27 -11.45
CA GLY A 291 14.21 -17.57 -10.08
C GLY A 291 13.06 -17.79 -9.07
N PHE A 292 11.81 -17.61 -9.48
CA PHE A 292 10.66 -17.56 -8.59
C PHE A 292 9.54 -18.50 -9.04
N LYS A 293 8.74 -18.94 -8.08
CA LYS A 293 7.50 -19.68 -8.32
C LYS A 293 6.34 -18.90 -7.73
N ARG A 294 5.22 -18.91 -8.43
CA ARG A 294 3.94 -18.43 -7.88
C ARG A 294 3.53 -19.36 -6.74
N VAL A 295 3.03 -18.78 -5.66
CA VAL A 295 2.57 -19.52 -4.47
C VAL A 295 1.18 -19.03 -4.07
N SER A 296 0.46 -19.83 -3.28
CA SER A 296 -0.79 -19.38 -2.68
C SER A 296 -0.54 -18.34 -1.59
N GLU A 297 -1.58 -17.57 -1.27
CA GLU A 297 -1.60 -16.63 -0.15
C GLU A 297 -1.21 -17.33 1.17
N LYS A 298 -1.85 -18.46 1.50
CA LYS A 298 -1.51 -19.27 2.68
C LYS A 298 -0.04 -19.70 2.72
N ARG A 299 0.57 -20.02 1.57
CA ARG A 299 1.99 -20.40 1.50
C ARG A 299 2.90 -19.18 1.67
N PHE A 300 2.55 -18.05 1.08
CA PHE A 300 3.30 -16.81 1.21
C PHE A 300 3.43 -16.40 2.68
N PHE A 301 2.31 -16.38 3.39
CA PHE A 301 2.22 -15.98 4.79
C PHE A 301 2.47 -17.13 5.80
N LYS A 302 2.86 -18.31 5.34
CA LYS A 302 3.26 -19.38 6.27
C LYS A 302 4.48 -18.91 7.07
N ARG A 303 4.31 -18.87 8.40
CA ARG A 303 5.41 -18.82 9.36
C ARG A 303 5.89 -20.26 9.58
N ASP A 304 7.19 -20.48 9.47
CA ASP A 304 7.81 -21.75 9.84
C ASP A 304 8.29 -21.69 11.30
#